data_AF-A0A538U168-F1
#
_entry.id   AF-A0A538U168-F1
#
_cell.length_a   1.000
_cell.length_b   1.000
_cell.length_c   1.000
_cell.angle_alpha   90.00
_cell.angle_beta   90.00
_cell.angle_gamma   90.00
#
_symmetry.space_group_name_H-M   'P 1'
#
loop_
_entity.id
_entity.type
_entity.pdbx_description
1 polymer ?
#
loop_
_entity_poly.entity_id
_entity_poly.type
_entity_poly.pdbx_seq_one_letter_code
_entity_poly.pdbx_strand_id
1 'polypeptide(L)' 'KREIIRRLGTSAAQFYRLLDQTNERKSVDRLLALLQVLDCDVELRVRARKTARGRAA' A
#
# COMPACT_ATOMS: atom_id res chain seq x y z
N LYS A 1 7.49 -16.97 1.18
CA LYS A 1 7.67 -15.94 0.12
C LYS A 1 7.13 -16.37 -1.25
N ARG A 2 7.51 -17.54 -1.83
CA ARG A 2 7.01 -17.99 -3.15
C ARG A 2 5.48 -18.13 -3.24
N GLU A 3 4.83 -18.66 -2.20
CA GLU A 3 3.37 -18.77 -2.19
C GLU A 3 2.65 -17.41 -2.18
N ILE A 4 3.21 -16.42 -1.48
CA ILE A 4 2.71 -15.04 -1.48
C ILE A 4 2.85 -14.43 -2.88
N ILE A 5 3.99 -14.64 -3.55
CA ILE A 5 4.24 -14.16 -4.91
C ILE A 5 3.22 -14.76 -5.89
N ARG A 6 2.90 -16.06 -5.76
CA ARG A 6 1.90 -16.76 -6.56
C ARG A 6 0.49 -16.20 -6.34
N ARG A 7 0.08 -16.06 -5.07
CA ARG A 7 -1.24 -15.51 -4.70
C ARG A 7 -1.41 -14.05 -5.12
N LEU A 8 -0.34 -13.26 -5.07
CA LEU A 8 -0.32 -11.87 -5.55
C LEU A 8 -0.30 -11.73 -7.08
N GLY A 9 -0.10 -12.81 -7.84
CA GLY A 9 0.02 -12.75 -9.29
C GLY A 9 1.16 -11.84 -9.78
N THR A 10 2.24 -11.75 -9.01
CA THR A 10 3.33 -10.79 -9.25
C THR A 10 4.65 -11.49 -9.54
N SER A 11 5.61 -10.81 -10.18
CA SER A 11 6.97 -11.33 -10.26
C SER A 11 7.71 -11.18 -8.92
N ALA A 12 8.72 -12.02 -8.68
CA ALA A 12 9.54 -11.95 -7.47
C ALA A 12 10.26 -10.59 -7.34
N ALA A 13 10.73 -10.02 -8.45
CA ALA A 13 11.35 -8.70 -8.46
C ALA A 13 10.36 -7.59 -8.04
N GLN A 14 9.12 -7.64 -8.53
CA GLN A 14 8.07 -6.71 -8.10
C GLN A 14 7.72 -6.88 -6.61
N PHE A 15 7.70 -8.12 -6.12
CA PHE A 15 7.48 -8.40 -4.69
C PHE A 15 8.57 -7.81 -3.81
N TYR A 16 9.86 -7.98 -4.17
CA TYR A 16 10.95 -7.38 -3.40
C TYR A 16 10.95 -5.85 -3.43
N ARG A 17 10.59 -5.24 -4.56
CA ARG A 17 10.40 -3.76 -4.65
C ARG A 17 9.24 -3.25 -3.79
N LEU A 18 8.21 -4.08 -3.58
CA LEU A 18 7.10 -3.76 -2.67
C LEU A 18 7.55 -3.80 -1.21
N LEU A 19 8.43 -4.73 -0.84
CA LEU A 19 8.98 -4.86 0.51
C LEU A 19 10.07 -3.83 0.81
N ASP A 20 10.77 -3.33 -0.20
CA ASP A 20 11.86 -2.36 -0.06
C ASP A 20 11.37 -1.03 0.51
N GLN A 21 11.65 -0.76 1.78
CA GLN A 21 11.18 0.44 2.50
C GLN A 21 11.74 1.76 1.96
N THR A 22 12.83 1.74 1.18
CA THR A 22 13.44 2.94 0.58
C THR A 22 12.73 3.40 -0.70
N ASN A 23 11.85 2.56 -1.25
CA ASN A 23 11.05 2.91 -2.41
C ASN A 23 9.82 3.74 -2.01
N GLU A 24 9.92 5.05 -2.19
CA GLU A 24 8.82 6.00 -1.92
C GLU A 24 7.74 6.01 -3.01
N ARG A 25 7.95 5.34 -4.16
CA ARG A 25 7.01 5.30 -5.28
C ARG A 25 6.07 4.09 -5.25
N LYS A 26 5.93 3.42 -4.10
CA LYS A 26 5.06 2.24 -4.00
C LYS A 26 3.61 2.60 -4.27
N SER A 27 2.93 1.79 -5.08
CA SER A 27 1.47 1.86 -5.22
C SER A 27 0.83 1.35 -3.92
N VAL A 28 -0.08 2.15 -3.37
CA VAL A 28 -0.90 1.81 -2.20
C VAL A 28 -1.70 0.53 -2.47
N ASP A 29 -2.20 0.37 -3.69
CA ASP A 29 -2.99 -0.78 -4.14
C ASP A 29 -2.22 -2.10 -3.98
N ARG A 30 -0.92 -2.09 -4.32
CA ARG A 30 -0.05 -3.28 -4.16
C ARG A 30 0.21 -3.63 -2.69
N LEU A 31 0.27 -2.63 -1.81
CA LEU A 31 0.42 -2.84 -0.36
C LEU A 31 -0.85 -3.45 0.23
N LEU A 32 -2.02 -2.95 -0.16
CA LEU A 32 -3.32 -3.48 0.27
C LEU A 32 -3.52 -4.93 -0.22
N ALA A 33 -3.17 -5.22 -1.47
CA ALA A 33 -3.23 -6.58 -2.02
C ALA A 33 -2.33 -7.56 -1.25
N LEU A 34 -1.15 -7.12 -0.80
CA LEU A 34 -0.26 -7.94 0.04
C LEU A 34 -0.92 -8.27 1.38
N LEU A 35 -1.50 -7.29 2.05
CA LEU A 35 -2.17 -7.49 3.34
C LEU A 35 -3.36 -8.45 3.21
N GLN A 36 -4.16 -8.31 2.15
CA GLN A 36 -5.27 -9.23 1.86
C GLN A 36 -4.80 -10.67 1.62
N VAL A 37 -3.71 -10.88 0.87
CA VAL A 37 -3.12 -12.22 0.63
C VAL A 37 -2.57 -12.87 1.91
N LEU A 38 -2.24 -12.05 2.91
CA LEU A 38 -1.80 -12.48 4.23
C LEU A 38 -2.97 -12.66 5.21
N ASP A 39 -4.21 -12.67 4.71
CA ASP A 39 -5.44 -12.80 5.50
C ASP A 39 -5.56 -11.74 6.62
N CYS A 40 -4.95 -10.57 6.41
CA CYS A 40 -5.11 -9.44 7.32
C CYS A 40 -6.45 -8.75 7.05
N ASP A 41 -7.13 -8.34 8.12
CA ASP A 41 -8.27 -7.43 8.05
C ASP A 41 -7.76 -6.00 7.84
N VAL A 42 -8.27 -5.30 6.81
CA VAL A 42 -7.72 -4.02 6.34
C VAL A 42 -8.83 -2.98 6.25
N GLU A 43 -8.73 -1.95 7.10
CA GLU A 43 -9.61 -0.77 7.07
C GLU A 43 -8.89 0.44 6.47
N LEU A 44 -9.36 0.96 5.33
CA LEU A 44 -8.82 2.18 4.72
C LEU A 44 -9.69 3.39 5.07
N ARG A 45 -9.15 4.32 5.87
CA ARG A 45 -9.83 5.58 6.23
C ARG A 45 -9.23 6.77 5.49
N VAL A 46 -9.98 7.35 4.57
CA VAL A 46 -9.62 8.62 3.90
C VAL A 46 -10.31 9.78 4.60
N ARG A 47 -9.55 10.81 4.98
CA ARG A 47 -10.09 12.05 5.58
C ARG A 47 -9.80 13.21 4.65
N ALA A 48 -10.73 14.17 4.57
CA ALA A 48 -10.46 15.43 3.93
C ALA A 48 -9.21 16.06 4.57
N ARG A 49 -8.24 16.44 3.73
CA ARG A 49 -7.12 17.27 4.19
C ARG A 49 -7.74 18.51 4.80
N LYS A 50 -7.40 18.83 6.05
CA LYS A 50 -7.76 20.12 6.64
C LYS A 50 -7.12 21.18 5.74
N THR A 51 -7.88 21.73 4.79
CA THR A 51 -7.51 22.97 4.12
C THR A 51 -7.30 23.95 5.25
N ALA A 52 -6.06 24.45 5.36
CA ALA A 52 -5.76 25.51 6.31
C ALA A 52 -6.86 26.55 6.14
N ARG A 53 -7.61 26.75 7.22
CA ARG A 53 -8.72 27.67 7.35
C ARG A 53 -8.34 28.95 6.60
N GLY A 54 -9.14 29.29 5.59
CA GLY A 54 -8.94 30.51 4.81
C GLY A 54 -8.66 31.68 5.74
N ARG A 55 -7.67 32.49 5.34
CA ARG A 55 -7.35 33.84 5.79
C ARG A 55 -8.31 34.39 6.84
N ALA A 56 -7.78 34.64 8.03
CA ALA A 56 -8.38 35.61 8.93
C ALA A 56 -8.57 36.93 8.17
N ALA A 57 -9.82 37.40 8.16
CA ALA A 57 -10.21 38.74 7.73
C ALA A 57 -9.74 39.77 8.76
#